data_AF-A0A940ETI2-F1
#
_entry.id   AF-A0A940ETI2-F1
#
_cell.length_a   1.000
_cell.length_b   1.000
_cell.length_c   1.000
_cell.angle_alpha   90.00
_cell.angle_beta   90.00
_cell.angle_gamma   90.00
#
_symmetry.space_group_name_H-M   'P 1'
#
loop_
_entity.id
_entity.type
_entity.pdbx_description
1 polymer ?
#
loop_
_entity_poly.entity_id
_entity_poly.type
_entity_poly.pdbx_seq_one_letter_code
_entity_poly.pdbx_strand_id
1 'polypeptide(L)'
;GLGKLLETRQIKKMIASYVGENKEFERQYLAGELELEFTPQGTLAEKLRAGGAGIPAFFTKTGVGTQVAEGKELREFDGETYVMERSLVPDVALVKADVADKSGNLRFRLTARNFNPAAAMAGKICIVEVEKIVEVGEIAPDDIHLPGIYVHRIVLNATPEKRIEKRTVSAAVDAVAAKVEAQAAIAQAAAGSEVPAPVKNNTSKKGA
;
A
#
# COMPACT_ATOMS: atom_id res chain seq x y z
N GLY A 1 -7.53 -7.53 1.97
CA GLY A 1 -7.20 -6.82 3.22
C GLY A 1 -8.01 -7.36 4.36
N LEU A 2 -8.22 -6.57 5.42
CA LEU A 2 -8.90 -6.97 6.65
C LEU A 2 -10.36 -7.39 6.47
N GLY A 3 -11.02 -7.00 5.37
CA GLY A 3 -12.40 -7.41 5.07
C GLY A 3 -12.65 -8.92 5.13
N LYS A 4 -11.68 -9.74 4.67
CA LYS A 4 -11.77 -11.21 4.76
C LYS A 4 -11.81 -11.72 6.22
N LEU A 5 -11.14 -11.01 7.13
CA LEU A 5 -11.13 -11.33 8.55
C LEU A 5 -12.41 -10.87 9.25
N LEU A 6 -13.05 -9.81 8.75
CA LEU A 6 -14.38 -9.38 9.21
C LEU A 6 -15.46 -10.39 8.81
N GLU A 7 -15.46 -10.84 7.56
CA GLU A 7 -16.40 -11.87 7.05
C GLU A 7 -16.35 -13.16 7.88
N THR A 8 -15.15 -13.54 8.32
CA THR A 8 -14.90 -14.74 9.14
C THR A 8 -14.92 -14.47 10.64
N ARG A 9 -15.29 -13.26 11.08
CA ARG A 9 -15.43 -12.84 12.49
C ARG A 9 -14.18 -13.07 13.35
N GLN A 10 -13.00 -12.88 12.76
CA GLN A 10 -11.71 -13.00 13.44
C GLN A 10 -11.26 -11.70 14.13
N ILE A 11 -11.98 -10.59 13.93
CA ILE A 11 -11.66 -9.28 14.53
C ILE A 11 -12.68 -8.97 15.62
N LYS A 12 -12.23 -8.87 16.86
CA LYS A 12 -13.05 -8.45 18.01
C LYS A 12 -13.05 -6.92 18.20
N LYS A 13 -11.89 -6.29 18.00
CA LYS A 13 -11.68 -4.85 18.18
C LYS A 13 -10.82 -4.31 17.05
N MET A 14 -11.18 -3.12 16.55
CA MET A 14 -10.41 -2.39 15.54
C MET A 14 -10.03 -1.00 16.05
N ILE A 15 -8.74 -0.65 15.91
CA ILE A 15 -8.23 0.69 16.17
C ILE A 15 -7.88 1.28 14.81
N ALA A 16 -8.62 2.31 14.38
CA ALA A 16 -8.48 2.85 13.03
C ALA A 16 -8.80 4.35 12.98
N SER A 17 -8.24 5.03 11.98
CA SER A 17 -8.52 6.44 11.70
C SER A 17 -9.60 6.65 10.65
N TYR A 18 -9.90 5.62 9.87
CA TYR A 18 -10.91 5.63 8.83
C TYR A 18 -11.27 4.18 8.48
N VAL A 19 -12.56 3.91 8.29
CA VAL A 19 -13.07 2.55 8.06
C VAL A 19 -13.55 2.33 6.62
N GLY A 20 -13.62 3.39 5.82
CA GLY A 20 -13.97 3.33 4.40
C GLY A 20 -15.40 2.88 4.13
N GLU A 21 -15.64 2.44 2.88
CA GLU A 21 -16.94 1.98 2.40
C GLU A 21 -17.17 0.46 2.65
N ASN A 22 -16.80 -0.04 3.83
CA ASN A 22 -16.97 -1.47 4.14
C ASN A 22 -18.34 -1.71 4.82
N LYS A 23 -19.32 -2.15 4.05
CA LYS A 23 -20.68 -2.44 4.54
C LYS A 23 -20.74 -3.48 5.66
N GLU A 24 -19.88 -4.50 5.60
CA GLU A 24 -19.86 -5.55 6.64
C GLU A 24 -19.27 -5.01 7.96
N PHE A 25 -18.28 -4.12 7.86
CA PHE A 25 -17.76 -3.41 9.03
C PHE A 25 -18.86 -2.59 9.71
N GLU A 26 -19.58 -1.76 8.93
CA GLU A 26 -20.66 -0.91 9.45
C GLU A 26 -21.77 -1.75 10.10
N ARG A 27 -22.17 -2.85 9.45
CA ARG A 27 -23.16 -3.80 9.99
C ARG A 27 -22.71 -4.37 11.34
N GLN A 28 -21.48 -4.88 11.43
CA GLN A 28 -20.95 -5.49 12.66
C GLN A 28 -20.82 -4.46 13.79
N TYR A 29 -20.37 -3.24 13.48
CA TYR A 29 -20.26 -2.16 14.46
C TYR A 29 -21.64 -1.76 15.01
N LEU A 30 -22.63 -1.51 14.15
CA LEU A 30 -24.00 -1.15 14.57
C LEU A 30 -24.70 -2.28 15.32
N ALA A 31 -24.37 -3.54 15.02
CA ALA A 31 -24.87 -4.71 15.74
C ALA A 31 -24.13 -4.97 17.08
N GLY A 32 -23.07 -4.21 17.39
CA GLY A 32 -22.23 -4.44 18.57
C GLY A 32 -21.36 -5.71 18.51
N GLU A 33 -21.22 -6.30 17.32
CA GLU A 33 -20.37 -7.49 17.07
C GLU A 33 -18.87 -7.12 17.03
N LEU A 34 -18.56 -5.83 16.76
CA LEU A 34 -17.20 -5.32 16.57
C LEU A 34 -16.97 -4.04 17.37
N GLU A 35 -15.96 -4.04 18.24
CA GLU A 35 -15.55 -2.84 18.96
C GLU A 35 -14.69 -1.94 18.06
N LEU A 36 -15.01 -0.64 18.01
CA LEU A 36 -14.24 0.35 17.27
C LEU A 36 -13.65 1.40 18.21
N GLU A 37 -12.34 1.57 18.17
CA GLU A 37 -11.65 2.70 18.78
C GLU A 37 -11.18 3.64 17.67
N PHE A 38 -11.91 4.74 17.49
CA PHE A 38 -11.54 5.75 16.49
C PHE A 38 -10.33 6.55 16.99
N THR A 39 -9.23 6.51 16.23
CA THR A 39 -7.99 7.22 16.56
C THR A 39 -7.58 8.10 15.38
N PRO A 40 -7.44 9.43 15.55
CA PRO A 40 -7.00 10.33 14.48
C PRO A 40 -5.73 9.82 13.79
N GLN A 41 -5.64 9.95 12.47
CA GLN A 41 -4.60 9.29 11.68
C GLN A 41 -3.17 9.63 12.12
N GLY A 42 -2.91 10.92 12.40
CA GLY A 42 -1.61 11.36 12.90
C GLY A 42 -1.30 10.76 14.28
N THR A 43 -2.29 10.73 15.16
CA THR A 43 -2.18 10.09 16.48
C THR A 43 -1.92 8.59 16.35
N LEU A 44 -2.61 7.88 15.44
CA LEU A 44 -2.39 6.45 15.23
C LEU A 44 -0.98 6.15 14.74
N ALA A 45 -0.47 6.95 13.80
CA ALA A 45 0.90 6.82 13.29
C ALA A 45 1.92 7.05 14.42
N GLU A 46 1.69 8.07 15.25
CA GLU A 46 2.56 8.39 16.37
C GLU A 46 2.48 7.35 17.50
N LYS A 47 1.31 6.76 17.77
CA LYS A 47 1.16 5.64 18.73
C LYS A 47 2.02 4.45 18.34
N LEU A 48 2.08 4.09 17.05
CA LEU A 48 2.93 3.02 16.54
C LEU A 48 4.42 3.41 16.64
N ARG A 49 4.77 4.61 16.16
CA ARG A 49 6.15 5.11 16.23
C ARG A 49 6.67 5.15 17.67
N ALA A 50 5.88 5.69 18.60
CA ALA A 50 6.18 5.75 20.02
C ALA A 50 6.39 4.35 20.61
N GLY A 51 5.53 3.39 20.22
CA GLY A 51 5.67 1.99 20.64
C GLY A 51 7.00 1.37 20.22
N GLY A 52 7.38 1.53 18.95
CA GLY A 52 8.67 1.04 18.45
C GLY A 52 9.89 1.78 19.02
N ALA A 53 9.71 3.03 19.47
CA ALA A 53 10.75 3.84 20.10
C ALA A 53 10.85 3.67 21.63
N GLY A 54 10.02 2.81 22.23
CA GLY A 54 10.00 2.62 23.69
C GLY A 54 9.40 3.79 24.48
N ILE A 55 8.61 4.66 23.84
CA ILE A 55 7.93 5.79 24.48
C ILE A 55 6.53 5.32 24.89
N PRO A 56 6.23 5.19 26.21
CA PRO A 56 4.99 4.56 26.66
C PRO A 56 3.75 5.45 26.46
N ALA A 57 3.93 6.77 26.42
CA ALA A 57 2.88 7.75 26.19
C ALA A 57 3.47 9.07 25.67
N PHE A 58 2.66 9.84 24.97
CA PHE A 58 2.98 11.19 24.51
C PHE A 58 1.75 12.08 24.56
N PHE A 59 1.94 13.40 24.51
CA PHE A 59 0.85 14.37 24.48
C PHE A 59 0.67 14.93 23.06
N THR A 60 -0.58 15.12 22.64
CA THR A 60 -0.92 15.75 21.35
C THR A 60 -2.14 16.65 21.49
N LYS A 61 -2.21 17.71 20.68
CA LYS A 61 -3.39 18.60 20.62
C LYS A 61 -4.55 17.94 19.87
N THR A 62 -4.27 16.94 19.03
CA THR A 62 -5.26 16.29 18.17
C THR A 62 -6.30 15.54 19.00
N GLY A 63 -7.57 15.93 18.85
CA GLY A 63 -8.72 15.29 19.53
C GLY A 63 -9.19 16.00 20.80
N VAL A 64 -8.48 17.04 21.27
CA VAL A 64 -8.93 17.88 22.40
C VAL A 64 -10.29 18.49 22.09
N GLY A 65 -11.21 18.43 23.06
CA GLY A 65 -12.58 18.92 22.90
C GLY A 65 -13.50 18.02 22.05
N THR A 66 -13.06 16.81 21.71
CA THR A 66 -13.86 15.82 20.97
C THR A 66 -14.05 14.55 21.78
N GLN A 67 -14.95 13.67 21.34
CA GLN A 67 -15.17 12.35 21.97
C GLN A 67 -13.90 11.50 22.06
N VAL A 68 -12.93 11.72 21.17
CA VAL A 68 -11.63 11.01 21.19
C VAL A 68 -10.85 11.28 22.48
N ALA A 69 -11.04 12.44 23.13
CA ALA A 69 -10.34 12.82 24.36
C ALA A 69 -11.06 12.37 25.64
N GLU A 70 -12.28 11.83 25.55
CA GLU A 70 -13.04 11.41 26.72
C GLU A 70 -12.32 10.30 27.49
N GLY A 71 -12.24 10.45 28.81
CA GLY A 71 -11.57 9.50 29.71
C GLY A 71 -10.05 9.48 29.62
N LYS A 72 -9.41 10.34 28.81
CA LYS A 72 -7.95 10.46 28.72
C LYS A 72 -7.41 11.57 29.61
N GLU A 73 -6.15 11.45 29.99
CA GLU A 73 -5.46 12.50 30.73
C GLU A 73 -5.28 13.74 29.84
N LEU A 74 -5.64 14.91 30.39
CA LEU A 74 -5.39 16.20 29.77
C LEU A 74 -4.32 16.94 30.54
N ARG A 75 -3.47 17.67 29.82
CA ARG A 75 -2.43 18.50 30.42
C ARG A 75 -2.24 19.78 29.63
N GLU A 76 -2.01 20.88 30.35
CA GLU A 76 -1.66 22.16 29.75
C GLU A 76 -0.14 22.26 29.53
N PHE A 77 0.24 22.73 28.35
CA PHE A 77 1.59 23.15 28.02
C PHE A 77 1.49 24.49 27.30
N ASP A 78 2.22 25.51 27.79
CA ASP A 78 2.31 26.82 27.14
C ASP A 78 0.95 27.49 26.85
N GLY A 79 -0.02 27.34 27.76
CA GLY A 79 -1.37 27.91 27.63
C GLY A 79 -2.32 27.11 26.73
N GLU A 80 -1.90 25.95 26.23
CA GLU A 80 -2.67 25.10 25.33
C GLU A 80 -2.91 23.73 25.96
N THR A 81 -4.12 23.18 25.80
CA THR A 81 -4.48 21.85 26.33
C THR A 81 -4.10 20.75 25.35
N TYR A 82 -3.53 19.67 25.86
CA TYR A 82 -3.14 18.47 25.12
C TYR A 82 -3.75 17.22 25.76
N VAL A 83 -3.97 16.19 24.96
CA VAL A 83 -4.42 14.86 25.43
C VAL A 83 -3.26 13.87 25.43
N MET A 84 -3.16 13.07 26.50
CA MET A 84 -2.20 11.97 26.58
C MET A 84 -2.70 10.78 25.76
N GLU A 85 -1.84 10.26 24.90
CA GLU A 85 -2.05 9.05 24.12
C GLU A 85 -1.02 7.98 24.50
N ARG A 86 -1.50 6.76 24.69
CA ARG A 86 -0.65 5.58 24.97
C ARG A 86 -0.10 5.01 23.67
N SER A 87 1.16 4.58 23.67
CA SER A 87 1.74 3.88 22.52
C SER A 87 1.01 2.56 22.21
N LEU A 88 1.08 2.12 20.95
CA LEU A 88 0.62 0.80 20.53
C LEU A 88 1.81 -0.13 20.30
N VAL A 89 1.77 -1.30 20.93
CA VAL A 89 2.80 -2.35 20.81
C VAL A 89 2.12 -3.67 20.45
N PRO A 90 1.82 -3.91 19.16
CA PRO A 90 1.18 -5.15 18.74
C PRO A 90 2.11 -6.35 18.91
N ASP A 91 1.54 -7.53 19.16
CA ASP A 91 2.33 -8.77 19.24
C ASP A 91 2.90 -9.17 17.86
N VAL A 92 2.13 -8.93 16.80
CA VAL A 92 2.53 -9.21 15.43
C VAL A 92 2.27 -7.99 14.55
N ALA A 93 3.27 -7.59 13.78
CA ALA A 93 3.15 -6.61 12.71
C ALA A 93 3.20 -7.30 11.36
N LEU A 94 2.14 -7.12 10.56
CA LEU A 94 2.07 -7.57 9.17
C LEU A 94 2.24 -6.36 8.27
N VAL A 95 3.32 -6.34 7.49
CA VAL A 95 3.71 -5.18 6.68
C VAL A 95 4.00 -5.60 5.24
N LYS A 96 3.94 -4.63 4.31
CA LYS A 96 4.26 -4.84 2.90
C LYS A 96 5.34 -3.86 2.44
N ALA A 97 6.36 -4.38 1.76
CA ALA A 97 7.39 -3.58 1.11
C ALA A 97 7.55 -3.97 -0.37
N ASP A 98 8.28 -3.14 -1.13
CA ASP A 98 8.56 -3.39 -2.54
C ASP A 98 9.73 -4.38 -2.67
N VAL A 99 10.84 -4.09 -2.00
CA VAL A 99 12.06 -4.90 -2.00
C VAL A 99 12.54 -5.13 -0.57
N ALA A 100 13.01 -6.34 -0.27
CA ALA A 100 13.86 -6.62 0.88
C ALA A 100 15.20 -7.22 0.44
N ASP A 101 16.28 -6.93 1.16
CA ASP A 101 17.49 -7.75 1.07
C ASP A 101 17.42 -8.96 2.03
N LYS A 102 18.33 -9.92 1.88
CA LYS A 102 18.41 -11.11 2.76
C LYS A 102 18.69 -10.81 4.24
N SER A 103 19.16 -9.61 4.57
CA SER A 103 19.35 -9.17 5.97
C SER A 103 18.12 -8.47 6.56
N GLY A 104 17.08 -8.26 5.75
CA GLY A 104 15.81 -7.66 6.18
C GLY A 104 15.69 -6.16 5.90
N ASN A 105 16.67 -5.50 5.29
CA ASN A 105 16.54 -4.08 4.95
C ASN A 105 15.43 -3.91 3.91
N LEU A 106 14.55 -2.93 4.13
CA LEU A 106 13.39 -2.72 3.28
C LEU A 106 13.48 -1.42 2.49
N ARG A 107 13.09 -1.52 1.22
CA ARG A 107 12.72 -0.37 0.39
C ARG A 107 11.23 -0.46 0.05
N PHE A 108 10.52 0.61 0.34
CA PHE A 108 9.10 0.80 0.01
C PHE A 108 8.96 1.64 -1.25
N ARG A 109 7.86 1.48 -1.98
CA ARG A 109 7.60 2.19 -3.23
C ARG A 109 6.48 3.22 -3.08
N LEU A 110 6.81 4.47 -3.35
CA LEU A 110 5.86 5.59 -3.40
C LEU A 110 5.00 5.67 -2.11
N THR A 111 3.70 5.95 -2.25
CA THR A 111 2.73 6.07 -1.15
C THR A 111 2.36 4.74 -0.50
N ALA A 112 2.77 3.60 -1.07
CA ALA A 112 2.59 2.30 -0.43
C ALA A 112 3.43 2.15 0.85
N ARG A 113 4.39 3.06 1.10
CA ARG A 113 5.16 3.12 2.35
C ARG A 113 4.25 3.32 3.57
N ASN A 114 3.38 4.33 3.54
CA ASN A 114 2.42 4.72 4.58
C ASN A 114 2.79 4.27 6.02
N PHE A 115 1.96 3.47 6.68
CA PHE A 115 2.10 3.00 8.05
C PHE A 115 3.09 1.84 8.21
N ASN A 116 3.57 1.21 7.12
CA ASN A 116 4.39 0.00 7.20
C ASN A 116 5.65 0.14 8.08
N PRO A 117 6.47 1.22 7.97
CA PRO A 117 7.63 1.38 8.85
C PRO A 117 7.24 1.47 10.32
N ALA A 118 6.23 2.30 10.66
CA ALA A 118 5.79 2.49 12.04
C ALA A 118 5.21 1.19 12.63
N ALA A 119 4.41 0.46 11.85
CA ALA A 119 3.89 -0.84 12.26
C ALA A 119 4.99 -1.88 12.47
N ALA A 120 5.98 -1.94 11.56
CA ALA A 120 7.12 -2.86 11.68
C ALA A 120 7.92 -2.62 12.96
N MET A 121 8.24 -1.35 13.27
CA MET A 121 8.97 -0.99 14.48
C MET A 121 8.20 -1.29 15.76
N ALA A 122 6.87 -1.14 15.75
CA ALA A 122 6.04 -1.33 16.93
C ALA A 122 5.78 -2.81 17.28
N GLY A 123 5.83 -3.70 16.29
CA GLY A 123 5.50 -5.11 16.46
C GLY A 123 6.59 -5.91 17.17
N LYS A 124 6.21 -6.73 18.15
CA LYS A 124 7.16 -7.68 18.78
C LYS A 124 7.72 -8.68 17.77
N ILE A 125 6.90 -9.13 16.84
CA ILE A 125 7.31 -9.94 15.68
C ILE A 125 6.82 -9.24 14.41
N CYS A 126 7.75 -8.88 13.53
CA CYS A 126 7.44 -8.29 12.23
C CYS A 126 7.59 -9.32 11.11
N ILE A 127 6.50 -9.51 10.36
CA ILE A 127 6.46 -10.34 9.15
C ILE A 127 6.18 -9.40 7.98
N VAL A 128 7.13 -9.34 7.04
CA VAL A 128 7.02 -8.51 5.85
C VAL A 128 6.74 -9.36 4.62
N GLU A 129 5.69 -9.01 3.87
CA GLU A 129 5.50 -9.46 2.50
C GLU A 129 6.25 -8.51 1.54
N VAL A 130 7.09 -9.07 0.66
CA VAL A 130 7.84 -8.31 -0.35
C VAL A 130 7.63 -8.85 -1.75
N GLU A 131 7.83 -7.98 -2.74
CA GLU A 131 7.67 -8.35 -4.16
C GLU A 131 8.98 -8.86 -4.76
N LYS A 132 10.11 -8.39 -4.23
CA LYS A 132 11.45 -8.84 -4.63
C LYS A 132 12.32 -9.05 -3.40
N ILE A 133 13.09 -10.15 -3.41
CA ILE A 133 14.20 -10.37 -2.50
C ILE A 133 15.50 -10.20 -3.29
N VAL A 134 16.45 -9.45 -2.74
CA VAL A 134 17.78 -9.20 -3.32
C VAL A 134 18.90 -9.64 -2.38
N GLU A 135 20.12 -9.75 -2.90
CA GLU A 135 21.29 -10.01 -2.04
C GLU A 135 21.64 -8.79 -1.17
N VAL A 136 22.34 -9.05 -0.06
CA VAL A 136 22.84 -7.98 0.82
C VAL A 136 23.82 -7.10 0.05
N GLY A 137 23.62 -5.79 0.10
CA GLY A 137 24.42 -4.81 -0.64
C GLY A 137 23.82 -4.38 -1.98
N GLU A 138 22.77 -5.04 -2.49
CA GLU A 138 22.08 -4.58 -3.70
C GLU A 138 21.17 -3.38 -3.45
N ILE A 139 20.74 -3.15 -2.21
CA ILE A 139 20.10 -1.90 -1.79
C ILE A 139 21.21 -0.98 -1.29
N ALA A 140 21.39 0.17 -1.95
CA ALA A 140 22.30 1.20 -1.46
C ALA A 140 21.92 1.59 -0.01
N PRO A 141 22.88 1.76 0.91
CA PRO A 141 22.57 2.05 2.31
C PRO A 141 21.66 3.27 2.51
N ASP A 142 21.85 4.34 1.73
CA ASP A 142 21.02 5.56 1.78
C ASP A 142 19.62 5.38 1.16
N ASP A 143 19.38 4.31 0.41
CA ASP A 143 18.07 3.94 -0.15
C ASP A 143 17.26 3.03 0.80
N ILE A 144 17.84 2.62 1.94
CA ILE A 144 17.15 1.80 2.94
C ILE A 144 16.15 2.69 3.70
N HIS A 145 14.86 2.36 3.59
CA HIS A 145 13.81 3.09 4.32
C HIS A 145 13.55 2.53 5.71
N LEU A 146 13.70 1.22 5.89
CA LEU A 146 13.60 0.57 7.19
C LEU A 146 14.77 -0.41 7.34
N PRO A 147 15.65 -0.21 8.34
CA PRO A 147 16.73 -1.15 8.63
C PRO A 147 16.20 -2.54 9.01
N GLY A 148 16.94 -3.57 8.63
CA GLY A 148 16.54 -4.97 8.82
C GLY A 148 16.40 -5.42 10.27
N ILE A 149 16.91 -4.64 11.24
CA ILE A 149 16.77 -4.93 12.67
C ILE A 149 15.30 -5.03 13.13
N TYR A 150 14.37 -4.37 12.44
CA TYR A 150 12.96 -4.43 12.76
C TYR A 150 12.23 -5.61 12.11
N VAL A 151 12.88 -6.35 11.21
CA VAL A 151 12.27 -7.40 10.39
C VAL A 151 12.66 -8.77 10.91
N HIS A 152 11.66 -9.60 11.23
CA HIS A 152 11.90 -10.93 11.79
C HIS A 152 11.67 -12.05 10.78
N ARG A 153 10.74 -11.86 9.83
CA ARG A 153 10.42 -12.84 8.78
C ARG A 153 10.10 -12.13 7.48
N ILE A 154 10.61 -12.67 6.37
CA ILE A 154 10.37 -12.17 5.02
C ILE A 154 9.59 -13.22 4.24
N VAL A 155 8.50 -12.81 3.59
CA VAL A 155 7.67 -13.64 2.72
C VAL A 155 7.69 -13.05 1.32
N LEU A 156 8.11 -13.83 0.33
CA LEU A 156 8.08 -13.41 -1.06
C LEU A 156 6.69 -13.62 -1.65
N ASN A 157 6.11 -12.57 -2.21
CA ASN A 157 4.95 -12.60 -3.09
C ASN A 157 5.31 -11.84 -4.37
N ALA A 158 5.83 -12.56 -5.37
CA ALA A 158 6.36 -11.97 -6.59
C ALA A 158 5.29 -11.32 -7.50
N THR A 159 4.03 -11.73 -7.36
CA THR A 159 2.91 -11.28 -8.21
C THR A 159 1.70 -10.90 -7.35
N PRO A 160 1.80 -9.88 -6.48
CA PRO A 160 0.69 -9.50 -5.63
C PRO A 160 -0.42 -8.82 -6.43
N GLU A 161 -1.67 -9.13 -6.10
CA GLU A 161 -2.81 -8.36 -6.63
C GLU A 161 -2.85 -6.96 -5.98
N LYS A 162 -2.67 -5.90 -6.77
CA LYS A 162 -2.73 -4.50 -6.31
C LYS A 162 -3.98 -3.82 -6.85
N ARG A 163 -5.08 -3.93 -6.11
CA ARG A 163 -6.36 -3.31 -6.51
C ARG A 163 -6.27 -1.78 -6.42
N ILE A 164 -6.82 -1.11 -7.43
CA ILE A 164 -7.02 0.34 -7.44
C ILE A 164 -8.48 0.60 -7.09
N GLU A 165 -8.73 1.24 -5.95
CA GLU A 165 -10.09 1.53 -5.47
C GLU A 165 -10.84 2.46 -6.43
N LYS A 166 -10.20 3.56 -6.83
CA LYS A 166 -10.74 4.52 -7.79
C LYS A 166 -9.68 4.86 -8.84
N ARG A 167 -9.83 4.31 -10.05
CA ARG A 167 -8.94 4.63 -11.17
C ARG A 167 -9.35 5.96 -11.76
N THR A 168 -8.60 7.01 -11.45
CA THR A 168 -8.77 8.34 -12.05
C THR A 168 -7.60 8.61 -12.98
N VAL A 169 -7.91 8.83 -14.26
CA VAL A 169 -6.94 9.21 -15.30
C VAL A 169 -7.27 10.62 -15.75
N SER A 170 -6.25 11.41 -16.12
CA SER A 170 -6.51 12.68 -16.81
C SER A 170 -6.92 12.38 -18.26
N ALA A 171 -7.82 13.17 -18.84
CA ALA A 171 -8.32 12.97 -20.20
C ALA A 171 -7.19 12.94 -21.27
N ALA A 172 -6.00 13.48 -20.95
CA ALA A 172 -4.85 13.47 -21.84
C ALA A 172 -4.19 12.08 -21.98
N VAL A 173 -4.28 11.20 -20.97
CA VAL A 173 -3.61 9.88 -21.01
C VAL A 173 -4.37 8.90 -21.90
N ASP A 174 -5.70 8.96 -21.90
CA ASP A 174 -6.53 8.13 -22.80
C ASP A 174 -6.34 8.54 -24.26
N ALA A 175 -6.14 9.84 -24.54
CA ALA A 175 -5.87 10.33 -25.89
C ALA A 175 -4.48 9.92 -26.43
N VAL A 176 -3.47 9.86 -25.56
CA VAL A 176 -2.12 9.39 -25.95
C VAL A 176 -2.09 7.87 -26.11
N ALA A 177 -2.71 7.12 -25.19
CA ALA A 177 -2.84 5.67 -25.32
C ALA A 177 -3.61 5.28 -26.58
N ALA A 178 -4.75 5.94 -26.86
CA ALA A 178 -5.53 5.72 -28.08
C ALA A 178 -4.74 6.10 -29.34
N LYS A 179 -3.91 7.15 -29.31
CA LYS A 179 -3.02 7.50 -30.43
C LYS A 179 -1.93 6.45 -30.65
N VAL A 180 -1.34 5.91 -29.59
CA VAL A 180 -0.30 4.88 -29.68
C VAL A 180 -0.90 3.58 -30.22
N GLU A 181 -2.08 3.17 -29.76
CA GLU A 181 -2.79 2.01 -30.29
C GLU A 181 -3.21 2.21 -31.76
N ALA A 182 -3.70 3.40 -32.12
CA ALA A 182 -4.04 3.73 -33.50
C ALA A 182 -2.80 3.74 -34.42
N GLN A 183 -1.66 4.27 -33.96
CA GLN A 183 -0.40 4.24 -34.72
C GLN A 183 0.14 2.81 -34.88
N ALA A 184 0.02 1.97 -33.86
CA ALA A 184 0.41 0.56 -33.94
C ALA A 184 -0.48 -0.22 -34.93
N ALA A 185 -1.79 0.05 -34.93
CA ALA A 185 -2.75 -0.56 -35.87
C ALA A 185 -2.50 -0.10 -37.33
N ILE A 186 -2.22 1.18 -37.55
CA ILE A 186 -1.88 1.72 -38.89
C ILE A 186 -0.56 1.11 -39.40
N ALA A 187 0.45 0.94 -38.54
CA ALA A 187 1.72 0.32 -38.90
C ALA A 187 1.56 -1.16 -39.29
N GLN A 188 0.69 -1.91 -38.61
CA GLN A 188 0.36 -3.29 -38.98
C GLN A 188 -0.43 -3.39 -40.29
N ALA A 189 -1.36 -2.47 -40.54
CA ALA A 189 -2.12 -2.43 -41.80
C ALA A 189 -1.24 -2.09 -43.02
N ALA A 190 -0.25 -1.20 -42.85
CA ALA A 190 0.69 -0.82 -43.90
C ALA A 190 1.69 -1.94 -44.26
N ALA A 191 1.96 -2.88 -43.34
CA ALA A 191 2.83 -4.02 -43.58
C ALA A 191 2.14 -5.19 -44.32
N GLY A 192 0.81 -5.13 -44.50
CA GLY A 192 0.01 -6.21 -45.09
C GLY A 192 -0.33 -6.07 -46.58
N SER A 193 0.07 -4.99 -47.25
CA SER A 193 -0.18 -4.79 -48.68
C SER A 193 1.09 -4.92 -49.50
N GLU A 194 1.49 -6.15 -49.83
CA GLU A 194 2.36 -6.38 -50.98
C GLU A 194 1.57 -6.12 -52.28
N VAL A 195 2.07 -5.19 -53.08
CA VAL A 195 1.59 -4.88 -54.43
C VAL A 195 1.91 -6.08 -55.35
N PRO A 196 0.95 -6.68 -56.08
CA PRO A 196 1.29 -7.76 -57.00
C PRO A 196 2.09 -7.21 -58.19
N ALA A 197 3.23 -7.84 -58.47
CA ALA A 197 4.09 -7.51 -59.60
C ALA A 197 3.37 -7.74 -60.95
N PRO A 198 3.66 -6.94 -62.00
CA PRO A 198 2.97 -7.06 -63.27
C PRO A 198 3.38 -8.35 -64.01
N VAL A 199 2.40 -9.15 -64.40
CA VAL A 199 2.56 -10.36 -65.22
C VAL A 199 3.07 -9.96 -66.62
N LYS A 200 4.29 -10.36 -66.97
CA LYS A 200 4.77 -10.32 -68.35
C LYS A 200 4.24 -11.53 -69.10
N ASN A 201 3.28 -11.32 -70.01
CA ASN A 201 2.87 -12.35 -70.97
C ASN A 201 3.98 -12.57 -72.01
N ASN A 202 4.62 -13.72 -71.95
CA ASN A 202 5.47 -14.24 -73.02
C ASN A 202 5.00 -15.66 -73.35
N THR A 203 4.09 -15.79 -74.31
CA THR A 203 3.79 -17.07 -74.97
C THR A 203 4.46 -17.08 -76.32
N SER A 204 5.65 -17.69 -76.36
CA SER A 204 6.16 -18.32 -77.56
C SER A 204 5.56 -19.73 -77.65
N LYS A 205 4.90 -20.05 -78.76
CA LYS A 205 4.75 -21.44 -79.23
C LYS A 205 4.87 -21.47 -80.75
N LYS A 206 5.85 -22.26 -81.17
CA LYS A 206 6.12 -22.74 -82.54
C LYS A 206 4.91 -23.48 -83.12
N GLY A 207 4.76 -23.42 -84.45
CA GLY A 207 4.00 -24.41 -85.22
C GLY A 207 3.73 -23.98 -86.67
N ALA A 208 4.39 -24.66 -87.61
CA ALA A 208 4.30 -24.63 -89.09
C ALA A 208 4.89 -23.42 -89.81
#